data_AF-A0A9X1IDV3-F1
#
_entry.id   AF-A0A9X1IDV3-F1
#
_cell.length_a   1.000
_cell.length_b   1.000
_cell.length_c   1.000
_cell.angle_alpha   90.00
_cell.angle_beta   90.00
_cell.angle_gamma   90.00
#
_symmetry.space_group_name_H-M   'P 1'
#
loop_
_entity.id
_entity.type
_entity.pdbx_description
1 polymer ?
#
loop_
_entity_poly.entity_id
_entity_poly.type
_entity_poly.pdbx_seq_one_letter_code
_entity_poly.pdbx_strand_id
1 'polypeptide(L)'
;MASLPEPEEALLRDLARAVARHRRAGGVLDDLPAGQRALLQAMNAPQREVFMAELAAAEAEAGRNGLRSMLGRWQARRAATAPEEGA
;
A
#
# COMPACT_ATOMS: atom_id res chain seq x y z
N MET A 1 -20.44 -0.01 -15.41
CA MET A 1 -19.18 0.74 -15.22
C MET A 1 -18.29 0.38 -16.39
N ALA A 2 -17.74 1.36 -17.11
CA ALA A 2 -16.81 1.08 -18.19
C ALA A 2 -15.51 0.56 -17.56
N SER A 3 -15.17 -0.71 -17.79
CA SER A 3 -13.86 -1.24 -17.41
C SER A 3 -12.80 -0.54 -18.25
N LEU A 4 -11.77 -0.02 -17.58
CA LEU A 4 -10.60 0.48 -18.28
C LEU A 4 -9.89 -0.69 -18.99
N PRO A 5 -9.14 -0.42 -20.07
CA PRO A 5 -8.26 -1.41 -20.65
C PRO A 5 -7.26 -1.93 -19.59
N GLU A 6 -6.99 -3.24 -19.59
CA GLU A 6 -6.05 -3.89 -18.66
C GLU A 6 -4.69 -3.16 -18.48
N PRO A 7 -4.01 -2.69 -19.54
CA PRO A 7 -2.73 -1.98 -19.37
C PRO A 7 -2.87 -0.67 -18.61
N GLU A 8 -4.01 0.01 -18.74
CA GLU A 8 -4.29 1.26 -18.05
C GLU A 8 -4.60 1.01 -16.57
N GLU A 9 -5.38 -0.03 -16.27
CA GLU A 9 -5.65 -0.47 -14.90
C GLU A 9 -4.36 -0.89 -14.18
N ALA A 10 -3.48 -1.63 -14.85
CA ALA A 10 -2.18 -2.04 -14.28
C ALA A 10 -1.32 -0.82 -13.90
N LEU A 11 -1.29 0.20 -14.77
CA LEU A 11 -0.55 1.44 -14.50
C LEU A 11 -1.13 2.20 -13.30
N LEU A 12 -2.46 2.28 -13.19
CA LEU A 12 -3.13 2.91 -12.04
C LEU A 12 -2.89 2.15 -10.74
N ARG A 13 -2.89 0.81 -10.80
CA ARG A 13 -2.56 -0.06 -9.66
C ARG A 13 -1.13 0.16 -9.17
N ASP A 14 -0.16 0.24 -10.07
CA ASP A 14 1.24 0.48 -9.70
C ASP A 14 1.44 1.89 -9.14
N LEU A 15 0.77 2.89 -9.72
CA LEU A 15 0.76 4.25 -9.19
C LEU A 15 0.16 4.30 -7.78
N ALA A 16 -0.99 3.65 -7.56
CA ALA A 16 -1.66 3.58 -6.26
C ALA A 16 -0.75 2.94 -5.19
N ARG A 17 -0.04 1.86 -5.54
CA ARG A 17 0.96 1.22 -4.66
C ARG A 17 2.15 2.13 -4.36
N ALA A 18 2.62 2.90 -5.34
CA ALA A 18 3.70 3.87 -5.13
C ALA A 18 3.25 4.97 -4.16
N VAL A 19 2.06 5.54 -4.36
CA VAL A 19 1.47 6.58 -3.49
C VAL A 19 1.25 6.05 -2.07
N ALA A 20 0.65 4.86 -1.91
CA ALA A 20 0.43 4.25 -0.60
C ALA A 20 1.75 4.05 0.18
N ARG A 21 2.81 3.58 -0.51
CA ARG A 21 4.14 3.43 0.09
C ARG A 21 4.75 4.77 0.48
N HIS A 22 4.62 5.77 -0.38
CA HIS A 22 5.16 7.11 -0.12
C HIS A 22 4.51 7.76 1.10
N ARG A 23 3.17 7.71 1.20
CA ARG A 23 2.43 8.22 2.37
C ARG A 23 2.84 7.52 3.67
N ARG A 24 3.08 6.21 3.61
CA ARG A 24 3.56 5.44 4.78
C ARG A 24 4.97 5.79 5.23
N ALA A 25 5.81 6.20 4.30
CA ALA A 25 7.13 6.74 4.62
C ALA A 25 7.06 8.17 5.20
N GLY A 26 5.87 8.74 5.34
CA GLY A 26 5.66 10.11 5.82
C GLY A 26 5.77 11.17 4.73
N GLY A 27 5.88 10.78 3.46
CA GLY A 27 5.96 11.70 2.34
C GLY A 27 4.61 12.31 1.98
N VAL A 28 4.63 13.54 1.46
CA VAL A 28 3.45 14.24 0.93
C VAL A 28 3.33 14.03 -0.58
N LEU A 29 2.13 14.23 -1.14
CA LEU A 29 1.91 14.03 -2.59
C LEU A 29 2.81 14.92 -3.47
N ASP A 30 3.20 16.09 -2.97
CA ASP A 30 4.09 17.02 -3.68
C ASP A 30 5.51 16.48 -3.87
N ASP A 31 5.95 15.56 -3.00
CA ASP A 31 7.27 14.93 -3.01
C ASP A 31 7.33 13.70 -3.94
N LEU A 32 6.21 13.34 -4.58
CA LEU A 32 6.19 12.27 -5.57
C LEU A 32 7.04 12.65 -6.80
N PRO A 33 7.67 11.66 -7.47
CA PRO A 33 8.36 11.88 -8.73
C PRO A 33 7.48 12.62 -9.74
N ALA A 34 8.06 13.59 -10.47
CA ALA A 34 7.32 14.48 -11.36
C ALA A 34 6.39 13.74 -12.34
N GLY A 35 6.83 12.60 -12.88
CA GLY A 35 6.00 11.76 -13.77
C GLY A 35 4.76 11.17 -13.08
N GLN A 36 4.87 10.78 -11.81
CA GLN A 36 3.74 10.26 -11.03
C GLN A 36 2.74 11.37 -10.69
N ARG A 37 3.23 12.58 -10.36
CA ARG A 37 2.35 13.75 -10.14
C ARG A 37 1.61 14.15 -11.42
N ALA A 38 2.30 14.15 -12.56
CA ALA A 38 1.68 14.45 -13.85
C ALA A 38 0.57 13.45 -14.18
N LEU A 39 0.79 12.15 -13.92
CA LEU A 39 -0.25 11.12 -14.06
C LEU A 39 -1.44 11.37 -13.13
N LEU A 40 -1.21 11.71 -11.86
CA LEU A 40 -2.27 12.05 -10.91
C LEU A 40 -3.13 13.23 -11.40
N GLN A 41 -2.49 14.26 -11.96
CA GLN A 41 -3.16 15.45 -12.47
C GLN A 41 -3.92 15.19 -13.78
N ALA A 42 -3.39 14.33 -14.65
CA ALA A 42 -3.97 14.01 -15.96
C ALA A 42 -5.15 13.05 -15.90
N MET A 43 -5.44 12.41 -14.75
CA MET A 43 -6.50 11.42 -14.65
C MET A 43 -7.90 12.00 -14.89
N ASN A 44 -8.65 11.33 -15.76
CA ASN A 44 -10.07 11.51 -15.98
C ASN A 44 -10.91 10.84 -14.88
N ALA A 45 -12.23 11.08 -14.87
CA ALA A 45 -13.10 10.59 -13.80
C ALA A 45 -13.10 9.05 -13.63
N PRO A 46 -13.25 8.23 -14.70
CA PRO A 46 -13.11 6.78 -14.59
C PRO A 46 -11.76 6.30 -14.03
N GLN A 47 -10.66 6.89 -14.50
CA GLN A 47 -9.32 6.58 -13.99
C GLN A 47 -9.19 6.91 -12.49
N ARG A 48 -9.76 8.01 -12.04
CA ARG A 48 -9.76 8.39 -10.62
C ARG A 48 -10.50 7.39 -9.75
N GLU A 49 -11.66 6.89 -10.20
CA GLU A 49 -12.41 5.88 -9.45
C GLU A 49 -11.61 4.59 -9.28
N VAL A 50 -11.01 4.10 -10.37
CA VAL A 50 -10.16 2.90 -10.34
C VAL A 50 -8.92 3.12 -9.47
N PHE A 51 -8.24 4.26 -9.64
CA PHE A 51 -7.08 4.62 -8.82
C PHE A 51 -7.42 4.66 -7.32
N MET A 52 -8.54 5.25 -6.93
CA MET A 52 -8.95 5.32 -5.53
C MET A 52 -9.28 3.93 -4.95
N ALA A 53 -9.90 3.06 -5.73
CA ALA A 53 -10.15 1.68 -5.34
C ALA A 53 -8.84 0.90 -5.13
N GLU A 54 -7.90 1.02 -6.06
CA GLU A 54 -6.57 0.40 -5.96
C GLU A 54 -5.74 0.98 -4.80
N LEU A 55 -5.87 2.28 -4.52
CA LEU A 55 -5.21 2.93 -3.40
C LEU A 55 -5.72 2.39 -2.07
N ALA A 56 -7.04 2.29 -1.91
CA ALA A 56 -7.67 1.70 -0.72
C ALA A 56 -7.23 0.24 -0.52
N ALA A 57 -7.18 -0.54 -1.61
CA ALA A 57 -6.70 -1.92 -1.57
C ALA A 57 -5.23 -2.02 -1.14
N ALA A 58 -4.36 -1.16 -1.69
CA ALA A 58 -2.95 -1.11 -1.34
C ALA A 58 -2.73 -0.72 0.13
N GLU A 59 -3.49 0.25 0.65
CA GLU A 59 -3.41 0.66 2.06
C GLU A 59 -3.89 -0.47 3.00
N ALA A 60 -4.98 -1.15 2.65
CA ALA A 60 -5.51 -2.27 3.41
C ALA A 60 -4.53 -3.46 3.45
N GLU A 61 -3.98 -3.85 2.30
CA GLU A 61 -3.00 -4.93 2.20
C GLU A 61 -1.78 -4.65 3.05
N ALA A 62 -1.26 -3.44 2.94
CA ALA A 62 -0.09 -3.05 3.69
C ALA A 62 -0.41 -2.95 5.20
N GLY A 63 -1.66 -2.70 5.59
CA GLY A 63 -2.13 -2.73 6.99
C GLY A 63 -2.16 -4.15 7.55
N ARG A 64 -2.69 -5.10 6.77
CA ARG A 64 -2.66 -6.54 7.10
C ARG A 64 -1.24 -7.05 7.30
N ASN A 65 -0.30 -6.65 6.43
CA ASN A 65 1.10 -7.05 6.55
C ASN A 65 1.77 -6.45 7.79
N GLY A 66 1.50 -5.17 8.12
CA GLY A 66 1.99 -4.55 9.35
C GLY A 66 1.49 -5.27 10.60
N LEU A 67 0.21 -5.62 10.64
CA LEU A 67 -0.41 -6.38 11.74
C LEU A 67 0.23 -7.77 11.87
N ARG A 68 0.40 -8.50 10.76
CA ARG A 68 1.04 -9.82 10.75
C ARG A 68 2.47 -9.76 11.28
N SER A 69 3.26 -8.77 10.87
CA SER A 69 4.62 -8.59 11.38
C SER A 69 4.64 -8.24 12.87
N MET A 70 3.68 -7.45 13.35
CA MET A 70 3.58 -7.11 14.78
C MET A 70 3.22 -8.34 15.62
N LEU A 71 2.27 -9.15 15.16
CA LEU A 71 1.91 -10.41 15.81
C LEU A 71 3.08 -11.40 15.84
N GLY A 72 3.81 -11.52 14.72
CA GLY A 72 5.02 -12.36 14.67
C GLY A 72 6.10 -11.90 15.68
N ARG A 73 6.36 -10.59 15.78
CA ARG A 73 7.29 -10.05 16.79
C ARG A 73 6.81 -10.27 18.22
N TRP A 74 5.51 -10.11 18.47
CA TRP A 74 4.93 -10.36 19.78
C TRP A 74 5.04 -11.84 20.17
N GLN A 75 4.75 -12.77 19.25
CA GLN A 75 4.93 -14.20 19.46
C GLN A 75 6.39 -14.57 19.69
N ALA A 76 7.32 -14.05 18.87
CA ALA A 76 8.75 -14.28 19.03
C ALA A 76 9.27 -13.76 20.39
N ARG A 77 8.80 -12.59 20.82
CA ARG A 77 9.12 -12.05 22.15
C ARG A 77 8.58 -12.94 23.26
N ARG A 78 7.37 -13.49 23.11
CA ARG A 78 6.76 -14.39 24.10
C ARG A 78 7.51 -15.71 24.20
N ALA A 79 7.95 -16.27 23.07
CA ALA A 79 8.77 -17.48 23.02
C ALA A 79 10.17 -17.26 23.65
N ALA A 80 10.79 -16.10 23.44
CA ALA A 80 12.07 -15.75 24.05
C ALA A 80 11.99 -15.48 25.57
N THR A 81 10.79 -15.25 26.11
CA THR A 81 10.55 -15.06 27.55
C THR A 81 9.97 -16.29 28.24
N ALA A 82 9.73 -17.39 27.50
CA ALA A 82 9.47 -18.66 28.15
C ALA A 82 10.77 -19.09 28.85
N PRO A 83 10.82 -19.14 30.19
CA PRO A 83 11.98 -19.72 30.85
C PRO A 83 12.14 -21.14 30.31
N GLU A 84 13.38 -21.56 30.10
CA GLU A 84 13.71 -22.97 29.93
C GLU A 84 13.27 -23.71 31.20
N GLU A 85 11.99 -24.06 31.31
CA GLU A 85 11.55 -25.12 32.21
C GLU A 85 12.01 -26.43 31.58
N GLY A 86 13.27 -26.76 31.82
CA GLY A 86 13.89 -28.01 31.42
C GLY A 86 15.22 -28.23 32.12
N ALA A 87 15.19 -28.87 33.29
CA ALA A 87 16.09 -29.96 33.71
C ALA A 87 15.76 -30.39 35.15
#